data_AF-A0A3N5YTM1-F1
#
_entry.id   AF-A0A3N5YTM1-F1
#
_cell.length_a   1.000
_cell.length_b   1.000
_cell.length_c   1.000
_cell.angle_alpha   90.00
_cell.angle_beta   90.00
_cell.angle_gamma   90.00
#
_symmetry.space_group_name_H-M   'P 1'
#
loop_
_entity.id
_entity.type
_entity.pdbx_description
1 polymer ?
#
loop_
_entity_poly.entity_id
_entity_poly.type
_entity_poly.pdbx_seq_one_letter_code
_entity_poly.pdbx_strand_id
1 'polypeptide(L)'
;MLRRGRTAAAVDSVAKGSAGTLVEASVQVIHYPDSAPPARWHQPVLALGNFDWLHRGHMRIVERVTRTAAERGATPVLLTFDPHP
;
A
#
# COMPACT_ATOMS: atom_id res chain seq x y z
N MET A 1 -17.94 17.81 -22.49
CA MET A 1 -18.91 16.96 -23.21
C MET A 1 -18.45 15.51 -23.01
N LEU A 2 -19.23 14.72 -22.23
CA LEU A 2 -19.29 13.24 -22.08
C LEU A 2 -17.96 12.43 -22.19
N ARG A 3 -17.59 11.49 -21.30
CA ARG A 3 -18.33 10.75 -20.26
C ARG A 3 -17.36 9.79 -19.54
N ARG A 4 -17.67 9.46 -18.26
CA ARG A 4 -17.36 8.20 -17.52
C ARG A 4 -15.86 7.89 -17.31
N GLY A 5 -15.36 7.77 -16.09
CA GLY A 5 -15.90 6.94 -15.01
C GLY A 5 -14.88 5.83 -14.75
N ARG A 6 -14.10 5.97 -13.68
CA ARG A 6 -13.37 4.86 -13.06
C ARG A 6 -13.06 5.27 -11.62
N THR A 7 -13.99 4.93 -10.73
CA THR A 7 -13.67 4.72 -9.32
C THR A 7 -12.50 3.74 -9.26
N ALA A 8 -11.39 4.13 -8.64
CA ALA A 8 -10.25 3.26 -8.43
C ALA A 8 -10.74 2.04 -7.63
N ALA A 9 -10.74 0.88 -8.30
CA ALA A 9 -11.13 -0.38 -7.71
C ALA A 9 -10.03 -0.83 -6.74
N ALA A 10 -10.44 -1.22 -5.54
CA ALA A 10 -9.60 -2.02 -4.65
C ALA A 10 -9.15 -3.29 -5.40
N VAL A 11 -7.86 -3.60 -5.35
CA VAL A 11 -7.30 -4.83 -5.88
C VAL A 11 -7.09 -5.79 -4.72
N ASP A 12 -7.98 -6.78 -4.58
CA ASP A 12 -7.83 -7.85 -3.58
C ASP A 12 -6.87 -8.92 -4.12
N SER A 13 -5.76 -9.16 -3.40
CA SER A 13 -4.85 -10.28 -3.64
C SER A 13 -4.67 -11.08 -2.36
N VAL A 14 -5.04 -12.36 -2.42
CA VAL A 14 -5.13 -13.29 -1.27
C VAL A 14 -3.75 -13.79 -0.85
N ALA A 15 -3.39 -13.61 0.44
CA ALA A 15 -2.23 -14.26 1.06
C ALA A 15 -2.64 -14.98 2.36
N LYS A 16 -2.14 -16.19 2.58
CA LYS A 16 -2.63 -17.17 3.56
C LYS A 16 -1.93 -17.01 4.93
N GLY A 17 -2.68 -16.60 5.96
CA GLY A 17 -2.27 -16.60 7.38
C GLY A 17 -2.88 -17.77 8.16
N SER A 18 -2.15 -18.30 9.14
CA SER A 18 -2.54 -19.44 9.97
C SER A 18 -3.64 -19.10 10.99
N ALA A 19 -4.58 -20.03 11.18
CA ALA A 19 -5.74 -20.01 12.09
C ALA A 19 -6.92 -19.12 11.64
N GLY A 20 -7.64 -19.61 10.63
CA GLY A 20 -9.11 -19.60 10.59
C GLY A 20 -9.85 -18.29 10.27
N THR A 21 -9.19 -17.14 10.24
CA THR A 21 -9.82 -15.88 9.78
C THR A 21 -9.04 -15.34 8.59
N LEU A 22 -9.67 -15.32 7.41
CA LEU A 22 -9.14 -14.64 6.23
C LEU A 22 -9.20 -13.14 6.51
N VAL A 23 -8.07 -12.53 6.88
CA VAL A 23 -7.96 -11.07 6.88
C VAL A 23 -7.67 -10.68 5.44
N GLU A 24 -8.68 -10.12 4.77
CA GLU A 24 -8.51 -9.51 3.46
C GLU A 24 -7.50 -8.37 3.58
N ALA A 25 -6.34 -8.54 2.95
CA ALA A 25 -5.31 -7.50 2.95
C ALA A 25 -5.71 -6.43 1.93
N SER A 26 -6.56 -5.50 2.36
CA SER A 26 -6.98 -4.37 1.52
C SER A 26 -5.80 -3.39 1.34
N VAL A 27 -5.39 -3.14 0.09
CA VAL A 27 -4.42 -2.09 -0.24
C VAL A 27 -5.16 -0.80 -0.60
N GLN A 28 -4.84 0.29 0.09
CA GLN A 28 -5.31 1.63 -0.26
C GLN A 28 -4.26 2.34 -1.11
N VAL A 29 -4.64 2.77 -2.31
CA VAL A 29 -3.78 3.58 -3.19
C VAL A 29 -4.26 5.03 -3.16
N ILE A 30 -3.33 5.97 -2.99
CA ILE A 30 -3.60 7.41 -2.88
C ILE A 30 -2.66 8.13 -3.84
N HIS A 31 -3.22 8.89 -4.78
CA HIS A 31 -2.44 9.74 -5.68
C HIS A 31 -2.45 11.17 -5.14
N TYR A 32 -1.29 11.70 -4.75
CA TYR A 32 -1.17 13.09 -4.28
C TYR A 32 -0.70 13.98 -5.43
N PRO A 33 -1.30 15.17 -5.64
CA PRO A 33 -2.31 15.82 -4.82
C PRO A 33 -3.78 15.53 -5.21
N ASP A 34 -4.03 14.68 -6.21
CA ASP A 34 -5.36 14.54 -6.83
C ASP A 34 -6.40 13.80 -5.97
N SER A 35 -5.96 13.00 -5.01
CA SER A 35 -6.82 12.25 -4.08
C SER A 35 -6.98 13.00 -2.77
N ALA A 36 -8.17 12.90 -2.18
CA ALA A 36 -8.40 13.39 -0.83
C ALA A 36 -7.40 12.73 0.15
N PRO A 37 -6.78 13.50 1.07
CA PRO A 37 -5.89 12.93 2.08
C PRO A 37 -6.61 11.83 2.89
N PRO A 38 -5.92 10.74 3.24
CA PRO A 38 -6.51 9.71 4.09
C PRO A 38 -6.86 10.29 5.47
N ALA A 39 -7.93 9.79 6.08
CA ALA A 39 -8.42 10.31 7.37
C ALA A 39 -7.32 10.33 8.45
N ARG A 40 -6.51 9.25 8.55
CA ARG A 40 -5.23 9.20 9.27
C ARG A 40 -4.56 7.84 9.10
N TRP A 41 -3.23 7.80 9.14
CA TRP A 41 -2.47 6.57 9.42
C TRP A 41 -2.02 6.55 10.88
N HIS A 42 -2.11 5.40 11.54
CA HIS A 42 -1.65 5.25 12.91
C HIS A 42 -0.15 4.94 12.91
N GLN A 43 0.67 5.86 13.44
CA GLN A 43 2.14 5.73 13.56
C GLN A 43 2.83 5.13 12.32
N PRO A 44 2.67 5.73 11.12
CA PRO A 44 3.03 5.06 9.87
C PRO A 44 4.50 4.64 9.82
N VAL A 45 4.74 3.40 9.40
CA VAL A 45 6.07 2.90 9.04
C VAL A 45 6.19 3.00 7.52
N LEU A 46 7.02 3.93 7.06
CA LEU A 46 7.11 4.31 5.66
C LEU A 46 8.35 3.71 4.98
N ALA A 47 8.18 3.14 3.79
CA ALA A 47 9.26 3.06 2.81
C ALA A 47 9.02 4.03 1.66
N LEU A 48 10.06 4.79 1.35
CA LEU A 48 10.12 5.71 0.23
C LEU A 48 11.07 5.15 -0.81
N GLY A 49 10.62 5.12 -2.05
CA GLY A 49 11.45 4.66 -3.15
C GLY A 49 10.63 4.58 -4.41
N ASN A 50 11.29 4.27 -5.50
CA ASN A 50 10.64 4.25 -6.80
C ASN A 50 9.92 2.92 -7.10
N PHE A 51 10.31 1.82 -6.46
CA PHE A 51 9.64 0.53 -6.51
C PHE A 51 9.39 -0.10 -7.91
N ASP A 52 9.97 0.43 -8.98
CA ASP A 52 9.82 -0.14 -10.32
C ASP A 52 10.23 -1.61 -10.37
N TRP A 53 9.40 -2.40 -11.05
CA TRP A 53 9.58 -3.83 -11.28
C TRP A 53 9.58 -4.74 -10.04
N LEU A 54 9.45 -4.21 -8.82
CA LEU A 54 9.36 -4.95 -7.55
C LEU A 54 10.31 -6.16 -7.44
N HIS A 55 11.58 -5.97 -7.81
CA HIS A 55 12.57 -7.04 -7.73
C HIS A 55 12.87 -7.47 -6.27
N ARG A 56 13.70 -8.50 -6.11
CA ARG A 56 14.05 -9.09 -4.78
C ARG A 56 14.59 -8.10 -3.73
N GLY A 57 15.09 -6.94 -4.15
CA GLY A 57 15.51 -5.87 -3.24
C GLY A 57 14.30 -5.15 -2.66
N HIS A 58 13.39 -4.69 -3.53
CA HIS A 58 12.12 -4.08 -3.13
C HIS A 58 11.27 -5.00 -2.26
N MET A 59 11.19 -6.29 -2.57
CA MET A 59 10.44 -7.25 -1.74
C MET A 59 10.92 -7.28 -0.29
N ARG A 60 12.24 -7.24 -0.06
CA ARG A 60 12.81 -7.18 1.30
C ARG A 60 12.46 -5.90 2.04
N ILE A 61 12.33 -4.78 1.32
CA ILE A 61 11.92 -3.49 1.89
C ILE A 61 10.45 -3.57 2.31
N VAL A 62 9.58 -4.08 1.42
CA VAL A 62 8.15 -4.27 1.71
C VAL A 62 7.96 -5.18 2.93
N GLU A 63 8.63 -6.34 2.96
CA GLU A 63 8.58 -7.28 4.09
C GLU A 63 9.03 -6.64 5.41
N ARG A 64 10.08 -5.80 5.38
CA ARG A 64 10.57 -5.12 6.57
C ARG A 64 9.54 -4.10 7.08
N VAL A 65 8.96 -3.31 6.19
CA VAL A 65 7.94 -2.32 6.56
C VAL A 65 6.71 -2.98 7.14
N THR A 66 6.18 -4.02 6.49
CA THR A 66 4.99 -4.74 6.96
C THR A 66 5.23 -5.42 8.30
N ARG A 67 6.37 -6.09 8.47
CA ARG A 67 6.74 -6.71 9.76
C ARG A 67 6.88 -5.67 10.87
N THR A 68 7.63 -4.60 10.64
CA THR A 68 7.83 -3.55 11.65
C THR A 68 6.54 -2.83 12.00
N ALA A 69 5.64 -2.63 11.03
CA ALA A 69 4.32 -2.07 11.30
C ALA A 69 3.48 -3.02 12.16
N ALA A 70 3.45 -4.31 11.84
CA ALA A 70 2.73 -5.32 12.61
C ALA A 70 3.24 -5.43 14.06
N GLU A 71 4.56 -5.46 14.27
CA GLU A 71 5.18 -5.49 15.60
C GLU A 71 4.80 -4.29 16.47
N ARG A 72 4.47 -3.15 15.84
CA ARG A 72 4.16 -1.88 16.52
C ARG A 72 2.66 -1.58 16.56
N GLY A 73 1.81 -2.43 15.97
CA GLY A 73 0.40 -2.10 15.75
C GLY A 73 0.19 -0.88 14.83
N ALA A 74 1.16 -0.54 14.00
CA ALA A 74 1.22 0.65 13.16
C ALA A 74 0.71 0.38 11.72
N THR A 75 0.51 1.45 10.94
CA THR A 75 0.14 1.36 9.51
C THR A 75 1.39 1.25 8.61
N PRO A 76 1.56 0.18 7.81
CA PRO A 76 2.60 0.12 6.79
C PRO A 76 2.25 1.02 5.59
N VAL A 77 3.22 1.78 5.08
CA VAL A 77 3.01 2.70 3.95
C VAL A 77 4.16 2.58 2.95
N LEU A 78 3.82 2.56 1.66
CA LEU A 78 4.75 2.69 0.54
C LEU A 78 4.47 4.02 -0.17
N LEU A 79 5.50 4.85 -0.30
CA LEU A 79 5.44 6.06 -1.12
C LEU A 79 6.33 5.83 -2.35
N THR A 80 5.70 5.97 -3.52
CA THR A 80 6.35 5.87 -4.82
C THR A 80 6.00 7.06 -5.71
N PHE A 81 6.64 7.15 -6.86
CA PHE A 81 6.51 8.23 -7.83
C PHE A 81 5.84 7.71 -9.10
N ASP A 82 4.84 8.46 -9.58
CA ASP A 82 4.22 8.26 -10.89
C ASP A 82 3.87 9.66 -11.46
N PRO A 83 4.40 10.06 -12.63
CA PRO A 83 5.35 9.33 -13.47
C PRO A 83 6.70 9.12 -12.77
N HIS A 84 7.47 8.13 -13.25
CA HIS A 84 8.85 7.91 -12.80
C HIS A 84 9.66 9.21 -12.98
N PRO A 85 10.45 9.63 -11.98
CA PRO A 85 11.29 10.83 -12.07
C PRO A 85 12.31 10.78 -13.21
#